data_AF-A0A842P9V2-F1
#
_entry.id   AF-A0A842P9V2-F1
#
_cell.length_a   1.000
_cell.length_b   1.000
_cell.length_c   1.000
_cell.angle_alpha   90.00
_cell.angle_beta   90.00
_cell.angle_gamma   90.00
#
_symmetry.space_group_name_H-M   'P 1'
#
loop_
_entity.id
_entity.type
_entity.pdbx_description
1 polymer ?
#
loop_
_entity_poly.entity_id
_entity_poly.type
_entity_poly.pdbx_seq_one_letter_code
_entity_poly.pdbx_strand_id
1 'polypeptide(L)'
;ERGTVRLFFPKDDGRRPYPSATYEQAADVALGLLRKGQIEGHQIQLDSPSLYAEYFKDLYRLAGDNLTRQDLIDALKSLDFPRVNDNFRLIQDGSISVLVPYCEEAELLAKEVREDRLSRDWIRRARPFSVGVWVSSRKEMDTMRYMEKAPMRDGSYSDEWWIHLEPDHYDDNLGLVLPDVKETLIL
;
A
#
# COMPACT_ATOMS: atom_id res chain seq x y z
N GLU A 1 7.16 -3.26 36.03
CA GLU A 1 6.85 -4.64 35.59
C GLU A 1 7.54 -4.92 34.27
N ARG A 2 8.05 -6.13 34.04
CA ARG A 2 8.67 -6.50 32.75
C ARG A 2 7.57 -7.00 31.81
N GLY A 3 7.44 -6.38 30.63
CA GLY A 3 6.53 -6.84 29.58
C GLY A 3 6.99 -8.17 29.00
N THR A 4 6.05 -9.04 28.62
CA THR A 4 6.33 -10.31 27.95
C THR A 4 6.00 -10.19 26.47
N VAL A 5 6.95 -10.48 25.58
CA VAL A 5 6.73 -10.54 24.13
C VAL A 5 6.38 -11.98 23.76
N ARG A 6 5.28 -12.17 23.03
CA ARG A 6 4.86 -13.46 22.46
C ARG A 6 4.94 -13.38 20.94
N LEU A 7 5.71 -14.28 20.34
CA LEU A 7 5.82 -14.39 18.89
C LEU A 7 4.77 -15.38 18.38
N PHE A 8 4.09 -15.00 17.30
CA PHE A 8 3.11 -15.85 16.63
C PHE A 8 3.66 -16.24 15.26
N PHE A 9 3.59 -17.53 14.96
CA PHE A 9 3.96 -18.06 13.66
C PHE A 9 2.71 -18.43 12.88
N PRO A 10 2.60 -18.06 11.60
CA PRO A 10 1.49 -18.48 10.76
C PRO A 10 1.47 -20.01 10.68
N LYS A 11 0.27 -20.59 10.73
CA LYS A 11 0.10 -22.04 10.55
C LYS A 11 0.23 -22.37 9.08
N ASP A 12 0.87 -23.49 8.78
CA ASP A 12 0.86 -24.07 7.43
C ASP A 12 -0.50 -24.75 7.21
N ASP A 13 -1.41 -24.02 6.57
CA ASP A 13 -2.75 -24.47 6.20
C ASP A 13 -2.89 -24.68 4.67
N GLY A 14 -1.75 -24.79 3.97
CA GLY A 14 -1.70 -24.90 2.51
C GLY A 14 -2.01 -23.59 1.77
N ARG A 15 -2.26 -22.49 2.47
CA ARG A 15 -2.34 -21.14 1.90
C ARG A 15 -0.99 -20.45 2.04
N ARG A 16 -0.78 -19.40 1.25
CA ARG A 16 0.39 -18.54 1.41
C ARG A 16 0.34 -17.90 2.82
N PRO A 17 1.33 -18.16 3.69
CA PRO A 17 1.27 -17.72 5.09
C PRO A 17 1.53 -16.22 5.26
N TYR A 18 2.11 -15.57 4.24
CA TYR A 18 2.49 -14.16 4.27
C TYR A 18 1.84 -13.39 3.09
N PRO A 19 1.53 -12.09 3.26
CA PRO A 19 0.88 -11.29 2.21
C PRO A 19 1.68 -11.20 0.90
N SER A 20 3.01 -11.10 0.99
CA SER A 20 3.90 -10.93 -0.17
C SER A 20 5.23 -11.67 0.01
N ALA A 21 6.00 -11.83 -1.08
CA ALA A 21 7.28 -12.55 -1.05
C ALA A 21 8.32 -11.72 -0.29
N THR A 22 8.24 -10.39 -0.43
CA THR A 22 9.04 -9.44 0.33
C THR A 22 8.76 -9.53 1.83
N TYR A 23 7.48 -9.69 2.21
CA TYR A 23 7.09 -9.85 3.60
C TYR A 23 7.59 -11.18 4.18
N GLU A 24 7.42 -12.26 3.44
CA GLU A 24 7.94 -13.59 3.79
C GLU A 24 9.45 -13.57 4.02
N GLN A 25 10.20 -12.99 3.06
CA GLN A 25 11.64 -12.81 3.18
C GLN A 25 12.02 -12.00 4.44
N ALA A 26 11.29 -10.92 4.74
CA ALA A 26 11.56 -10.11 5.92
C ALA A 26 11.34 -10.90 7.22
N ALA A 27 10.28 -11.70 7.28
CA ALA A 27 10.01 -12.59 8.41
C ALA A 27 11.11 -13.65 8.59
N ASP A 28 11.63 -14.22 7.50
CA ASP A 28 12.71 -15.19 7.53
C ASP A 28 14.03 -14.61 8.05
N VAL A 29 14.36 -13.37 7.70
CA VAL A 29 15.54 -12.67 8.24
C VAL A 29 15.42 -12.43 9.74
N ALA A 30 14.24 -11.99 10.20
CA ALA A 30 13.98 -11.80 11.63
C ALA A 30 14.11 -13.14 12.39
N LEU A 31 13.60 -14.23 11.81
CA LEU A 31 13.75 -15.59 12.34
C LEU A 31 15.21 -16.05 12.39
N GLY A 32 16.00 -15.74 11.36
CA GLY A 32 17.42 -16.03 11.30
C GLY A 32 18.19 -15.37 12.44
N LEU A 33 17.94 -14.08 12.69
CA LEU A 33 18.54 -13.35 13.81
C LEU A 33 18.11 -13.92 15.16
N LEU A 34 16.82 -14.28 15.30
CA LEU A 34 16.32 -14.92 16.50
C LEU A 34 17.08 -16.21 16.84
N ARG A 35 17.25 -17.07 15.83
CA ARG A 35 17.98 -18.33 15.98
C ARG A 35 19.46 -18.09 16.26
N LYS A 36 20.09 -17.12 15.60
CA LYS A 36 21.49 -16.76 15.83
C LYS A 36 21.74 -16.35 17.28
N GLY A 37 20.92 -15.45 17.83
CA GLY A 37 21.01 -15.05 19.24
C GLY A 37 20.83 -16.22 20.21
N GLN A 38 19.89 -17.13 19.92
CA GLN A 38 19.68 -18.35 20.70
C GLN A 38 20.89 -19.30 20.66
N ILE A 39 21.52 -19.49 19.49
CA ILE A 39 22.72 -20.34 19.32
C ILE A 39 23.91 -19.74 20.07
N GLU A 40 24.06 -18.42 20.04
CA GLU A 40 25.14 -17.70 20.71
C GLU A 40 24.92 -17.60 22.23
N GLY A 41 23.81 -18.13 22.76
CA GLY A 41 23.46 -18.09 24.19
C GLY A 41 23.10 -16.70 24.70
N HIS A 42 22.85 -15.74 23.80
CA HIS A 42 22.51 -14.37 24.13
C HIS A 42 21.01 -14.14 23.98
N GLN A 43 20.40 -13.55 25.01
CA GLN A 43 19.03 -13.08 24.89
C GLN A 43 19.01 -11.84 23.98
N ILE A 44 18.18 -11.87 22.95
CA ILE A 44 18.06 -10.74 22.02
C ILE A 44 17.55 -9.51 22.76
N GLN A 45 18.34 -8.44 22.70
CA GLN A 45 18.01 -7.14 23.26
C GLN A 45 17.27 -6.30 22.23
N LEU A 46 15.93 -6.31 22.32
CA LEU A 46 15.06 -5.53 21.44
C LEU A 46 15.24 -4.02 21.62
N ASP A 47 15.86 -3.57 22.71
CA ASP A 47 16.19 -2.17 22.97
C ASP A 47 17.55 -1.75 22.38
N SER A 48 18.31 -2.69 21.79
CA SER A 48 19.61 -2.37 21.20
C SER A 48 19.49 -1.83 19.77
N PRO A 49 19.99 -0.61 19.47
CA PRO A 49 20.07 -0.10 18.11
C PRO A 49 20.89 -0.98 17.16
N SER A 50 21.90 -1.70 17.68
CA SER A 50 22.76 -2.55 16.85
C SER A 50 22.03 -3.75 16.25
N LEU A 51 21.03 -4.28 16.96
CA LEU A 51 20.19 -5.38 16.48
C LEU A 51 19.40 -4.95 15.23
N TYR A 52 18.81 -3.76 15.26
CA TYR A 52 18.08 -3.22 14.12
C TYR A 52 19.00 -2.97 12.93
N ALA A 53 20.22 -2.47 13.17
CA ALA A 53 21.20 -2.27 12.12
C ALA A 53 21.60 -3.59 11.45
N GLU A 54 21.80 -4.67 12.21
CA GLU A 54 22.08 -6.00 11.69
C GLU A 54 20.90 -6.54 10.87
N TYR A 55 19.67 -6.43 11.40
CA TYR A 55 18.45 -6.83 10.70
C TYR A 55 18.31 -6.18 9.34
N PHE A 56 18.37 -4.85 9.27
CA PHE A 56 18.21 -4.16 8.00
C PHE A 56 19.37 -4.46 7.05
N LYS A 57 20.60 -4.62 7.56
CA LYS A 57 21.74 -5.01 6.73
C LYS A 57 21.52 -6.36 6.06
N ASP A 58 21.02 -7.35 6.79
CA ASP A 58 20.77 -8.69 6.26
C ASP A 58 19.55 -8.73 5.35
N LEU A 59 18.47 -8.02 5.73
CA LEU A 59 17.27 -7.85 4.92
C LEU A 59 17.61 -7.30 3.53
N TYR A 60 18.35 -6.19 3.50
CA TYR A 60 18.76 -5.58 2.24
C TYR A 60 19.79 -6.44 1.51
N ARG A 61 20.74 -7.10 2.19
CA ARG A 61 21.69 -7.99 1.50
C ARG A 61 20.96 -9.08 0.69
N LEU A 62 19.88 -9.63 1.23
CA LEU A 62 19.09 -10.69 0.58
C LEU A 62 18.10 -10.18 -0.47
N ALA A 63 17.68 -8.92 -0.41
CA ALA A 63 16.71 -8.34 -1.34
C ALA A 63 17.21 -8.25 -2.80
N GLY A 64 18.48 -8.55 -3.08
CA GLY A 64 19.05 -8.52 -4.42
C GLY A 64 19.04 -7.12 -5.05
N ASP A 65 19.65 -6.97 -6.22
CA ASP A 65 19.88 -5.70 -6.94
C ASP A 65 18.61 -4.99 -7.47
N ASN A 66 17.41 -5.36 -6.99
CA ASN A 66 16.16 -4.71 -7.38
C ASN A 66 15.95 -3.33 -6.73
N LEU A 67 16.78 -2.97 -5.75
CA LEU A 67 17.01 -1.58 -5.39
C LEU A 67 18.23 -1.14 -6.17
N THR A 68 18.04 -0.23 -7.13
CA THR A 68 19.07 0.55 -7.83
C THR A 68 19.92 1.32 -6.81
N ARG A 69 20.78 0.58 -6.08
CA ARG A 69 21.55 1.12 -4.95
C ARG A 69 22.55 2.14 -5.42
N GLN A 70 23.07 2.00 -6.64
CA GLN A 70 24.06 2.93 -7.14
C GLN A 70 23.45 4.32 -7.33
N ASP A 71 22.26 4.42 -7.93
CA ASP A 71 21.57 5.70 -8.11
C ASP A 71 21.16 6.35 -6.80
N LEU A 72 20.69 5.55 -5.83
CA LEU A 72 20.38 6.03 -4.49
C LEU A 72 21.64 6.50 -3.73
N ILE A 73 22.72 5.72 -3.77
CA ILE A 73 24.00 6.06 -3.12
C ILE A 73 24.59 7.31 -3.76
N ASP A 74 24.53 7.42 -5.08
CA ASP A 74 25.05 8.57 -5.82
C ASP A 74 24.22 9.82 -5.51
N ALA A 75 22.88 9.71 -5.47
CA ALA A 75 22.00 10.78 -5.05
C ALA A 75 22.25 11.21 -3.59
N LEU A 76 22.50 10.25 -2.69
CA LEU A 76 22.82 10.54 -1.30
C LEU A 76 24.18 11.26 -1.17
N LYS A 77 25.20 10.82 -1.91
CA LYS A 77 26.51 11.48 -1.98
C LYS A 77 26.44 12.89 -2.56
N SER A 78 25.57 13.11 -3.55
CA SER A 78 25.36 14.42 -4.16
C SER A 78 24.38 15.31 -3.40
N LEU A 79 23.83 14.84 -2.26
CA LEU A 79 22.78 15.54 -1.48
C LEU A 79 21.54 15.88 -2.32
N ASP A 80 21.24 15.06 -3.34
CA ASP A 80 20.08 15.18 -4.21
C ASP A 80 18.87 14.48 -3.59
N PHE A 81 18.29 15.13 -2.59
CA PHE A 81 17.15 14.59 -1.82
C PHE A 81 15.91 14.26 -2.67
N PRO A 82 15.55 15.02 -3.73
CA PRO A 82 14.49 14.62 -4.65
C PRO A 82 14.78 13.27 -5.31
N ARG A 83 15.98 13.07 -5.85
CA ARG A 83 16.38 11.80 -6.48
C ARG A 83 16.50 10.67 -5.48
N VAL A 84 16.89 10.95 -4.23
CA VAL A 84 16.85 9.96 -3.13
C VAL A 84 15.40 9.52 -2.87
N ASN A 85 14.45 10.47 -2.79
CA ASN A 85 13.04 10.15 -2.55
C ASN A 85 12.46 9.22 -3.62
N ASP A 86 12.79 9.47 -4.90
CA ASP A 86 12.31 8.66 -6.01
C ASP A 86 12.92 7.25 -5.99
N ASN A 87 14.22 7.14 -5.69
CA ASN A 87 14.93 5.85 -5.66
C ASN A 87 14.71 5.06 -4.36
N PHE A 88 14.30 5.70 -3.27
CA PHE A 88 14.11 5.08 -1.95
C PHE A 88 12.65 4.64 -1.70
N ARG A 89 11.76 4.69 -2.71
CA ARG A 89 10.35 4.29 -2.57
C ARG A 89 10.21 2.78 -2.33
N LEU A 90 10.29 2.40 -1.06
CA LEU A 90 10.11 1.02 -0.56
C LEU A 90 8.70 0.48 -0.77
N ILE A 91 7.70 1.36 -0.73
CA ILE A 91 6.31 1.07 -1.05
C ILE A 91 6.00 1.85 -2.32
N GLN A 92 5.68 1.16 -3.41
CA GLN A 92 5.13 1.83 -4.59
C GLN A 92 3.75 2.38 -4.20
N ASP A 93 3.61 3.70 -4.15
CA ASP A 93 2.31 4.39 -4.10
C ASP A 93 1.58 4.09 -5.42
N GLY A 94 0.98 2.91 -5.52
CA GLY A 94 0.05 2.53 -6.57
C GLY A 94 -1.40 2.72 -6.16
N SER A 95 -1.64 3.42 -5.03
CA SER A 95 -2.98 3.65 -4.53
C SER A 95 -3.56 4.94 -5.12
N ILE A 96 -4.68 4.81 -5.82
CA ILE A 96 -5.51 5.95 -6.24
C ILE A 96 -6.53 6.29 -5.15
N SER A 97 -6.96 7.54 -5.10
CA SER A 97 -8.06 7.99 -4.25
C SER A 97 -9.38 7.86 -5.02
N VAL A 98 -10.30 7.05 -4.52
CA VAL A 98 -11.62 6.85 -5.13
C VAL A 98 -12.68 7.47 -4.23
N LEU A 99 -13.36 8.52 -4.70
CA LEU A 99 -14.56 9.06 -4.06
C LEU A 99 -15.69 8.04 -4.17
N VAL A 100 -16.31 7.69 -3.04
CA VAL A 100 -17.43 6.75 -3.00
C VAL A 100 -18.72 7.54 -2.68
N PRO A 101 -19.64 7.71 -3.63
CA PRO A 101 -20.87 8.49 -3.43
C PRO A 101 -21.95 7.67 -2.70
N TYR A 102 -21.72 7.30 -1.44
CA TYR A 102 -22.67 6.49 -0.64
C TYR A 102 -23.66 7.33 0.18
N CYS A 103 -23.45 8.64 0.28
CA CYS A 103 -24.32 9.57 1.00
C CYS A 103 -24.52 10.86 0.20
N GLU A 104 -25.54 11.64 0.57
CA GLU A 104 -25.90 12.88 -0.13
C GLU A 104 -24.72 13.85 -0.28
N GLU A 105 -23.92 14.02 0.77
CA GLU A 105 -22.74 14.90 0.75
C GLU A 105 -21.69 14.43 -0.28
N ALA A 106 -21.45 13.12 -0.36
CA ALA A 106 -20.52 12.53 -1.31
C ALA A 106 -21.04 12.57 -2.76
N GLU A 107 -22.36 12.40 -2.95
CA GLU A 107 -23.00 12.57 -4.25
C GLU A 107 -22.90 14.01 -4.76
N LEU A 108 -23.10 14.99 -3.89
CA LEU A 108 -22.94 16.41 -4.23
C LEU A 108 -21.50 16.70 -4.67
N LEU A 109 -20.51 16.15 -3.96
CA LEU A 109 -19.10 16.27 -4.35
C LEU A 109 -18.82 15.61 -5.72
N ALA A 110 -19.43 14.46 -6.00
CA ALA A 110 -19.30 13.79 -7.29
C ALA A 110 -19.91 14.61 -8.45
N LYS A 111 -21.02 15.32 -8.21
CA LYS A 111 -21.60 16.25 -9.19
C LYS A 111 -20.73 17.49 -9.36
N GLU A 112 -20.30 18.11 -8.26
CA GLU A 112 -19.46 19.31 -8.24
C GLU A 112 -18.18 19.13 -9.07
N VAL A 113 -17.45 18.01 -8.90
CA VAL A 113 -16.20 17.81 -9.64
C VAL A 113 -16.41 17.59 -11.13
N ARG A 114 -17.55 17.02 -11.54
CA ARG A 114 -17.89 16.85 -12.96
C ARG A 114 -18.19 18.18 -13.63
N GLU A 115 -18.68 19.16 -12.88
CA GLU A 115 -19.01 20.50 -13.38
C GLU A 115 -17.82 21.46 -13.26
N ASP A 116 -17.31 21.65 -12.04
CA ASP A 116 -16.32 22.67 -11.68
C ASP A 116 -14.86 22.21 -11.77
N ARG A 117 -14.65 20.94 -12.13
CA ARG A 117 -13.35 20.26 -12.20
C ARG A 117 -12.66 20.13 -10.84
N LEU A 118 -11.64 19.28 -10.81
CA LEU A 118 -10.84 19.01 -9.62
C LEU A 118 -10.16 20.29 -9.11
N SER A 119 -10.33 20.56 -7.81
CA SER A 119 -9.72 21.70 -7.12
C SER A 119 -9.16 21.28 -5.76
N ARG A 120 -8.27 22.09 -5.20
CA ARG A 120 -7.71 21.84 -3.86
C ARG A 120 -8.77 21.83 -2.77
N ASP A 121 -9.75 22.72 -2.87
CA ASP A 121 -10.85 22.79 -1.90
C ASP A 121 -11.74 21.55 -1.98
N TRP A 122 -12.05 21.13 -3.21
CA TRP A 122 -12.80 19.91 -3.45
C TRP A 122 -12.09 18.68 -2.88
N ILE A 123 -10.78 18.50 -3.15
CA ILE A 123 -9.99 17.39 -2.60
C ILE A 123 -10.10 17.33 -1.07
N ARG A 124 -10.00 18.49 -0.41
CA ARG A 124 -10.08 18.57 1.06
C ARG A 124 -11.44 18.09 1.58
N ARG A 125 -12.52 18.40 0.87
CA ARG A 125 -13.90 17.98 1.22
C ARG A 125 -14.20 16.54 0.83
N ALA A 126 -13.58 16.02 -0.23
CA ALA A 126 -13.77 14.66 -0.73
C ALA A 126 -13.04 13.59 0.10
N ARG A 127 -11.91 13.95 0.73
CA ARG A 127 -11.08 13.02 1.52
C ARG A 127 -11.84 12.10 2.50
N PRO A 128 -12.80 12.58 3.32
CA PRO A 128 -13.54 11.72 4.25
C PRO A 128 -14.41 10.65 3.57
N PHE A 129 -14.79 10.88 2.31
CA PHE A 129 -15.66 10.00 1.53
C PHE A 129 -14.87 9.17 0.51
N SER A 130 -13.54 9.15 0.63
CA SER A 130 -12.65 8.52 -0.33
C SER A 130 -11.94 7.31 0.27
N VAL A 131 -11.74 6.29 -0.55
CA VAL A 131 -10.97 5.10 -0.20
C VAL A 131 -9.73 4.99 -1.08
N GLY A 132 -8.62 4.55 -0.50
CA GLY A 132 -7.41 4.24 -1.25
C GLY A 132 -7.53 2.87 -1.91
N VAL A 133 -7.47 2.81 -3.24
CA VAL A 133 -7.53 1.56 -4.01
C VAL A 133 -6.19 1.32 -4.67
N TRP A 134 -5.57 0.17 -4.40
CA TRP A 134 -4.31 -0.20 -5.03
C TRP A 134 -4.56 -0.77 -6.43
N VAL A 135 -3.81 -0.29 -7.42
CA VAL A 135 -4.00 -0.65 -8.83
C VAL A 135 -2.70 -1.23 -9.37
N SER A 136 -2.40 -2.47 -9.02
CA SER A 136 -1.18 -3.13 -9.53
C SER A 136 -1.45 -4.48 -10.19
N SER A 137 -2.65 -5.02 -10.01
CA SER A 137 -3.04 -6.32 -10.54
C SER A 137 -4.10 -6.22 -11.64
N ARG A 138 -4.12 -7.21 -12.53
CA ARG A 138 -5.14 -7.35 -13.57
C ARG A 138 -6.57 -7.45 -13.01
N LYS A 139 -6.73 -7.94 -11.78
CA LYS A 139 -8.03 -8.02 -11.09
C LYS A 139 -8.54 -6.63 -10.66
N GLU A 140 -7.63 -5.74 -10.26
CA GLU A 140 -7.95 -4.35 -9.90
C GLU A 140 -8.18 -3.47 -11.16
N MET A 141 -7.66 -3.87 -12.33
CA MET A 141 -8.05 -3.25 -13.60
C MET A 141 -9.52 -3.47 -13.94
N ASP A 142 -10.10 -4.63 -13.63
CA ASP A 142 -11.53 -4.86 -13.89
C ASP A 142 -12.42 -3.98 -13.01
N THR A 143 -11.96 -3.61 -11.81
CA THR A 143 -12.68 -2.67 -10.94
C THR A 143 -12.68 -1.24 -11.45
N MET A 144 -11.76 -0.88 -12.36
CA MET A 144 -11.76 0.43 -13.03
C MET A 144 -12.99 0.64 -13.91
N ARG A 145 -13.70 -0.43 -14.32
CA ARG A 145 -14.94 -0.28 -15.11
C ARG A 145 -16.08 0.41 -14.35
N TYR A 146 -16.02 0.38 -13.02
CA TYR A 146 -16.97 1.04 -12.13
C TYR A 146 -16.46 2.38 -11.62
N MET A 147 -15.43 2.93 -12.26
CA MET A 147 -14.80 4.16 -11.83
C MET A 147 -14.58 5.06 -13.05
N GLU A 148 -14.64 6.36 -12.82
CA GLU A 148 -14.21 7.35 -13.80
C GLU A 148 -13.16 8.27 -13.19
N LYS A 149 -12.27 8.80 -14.02
CA LYS A 149 -11.27 9.76 -13.57
C LYS A 149 -11.93 11.11 -13.30
N ALA A 150 -11.53 11.77 -12.21
CA ALA A 150 -11.97 13.12 -11.92
C ALA A 150 -11.41 14.10 -12.97
N PRO A 151 -12.24 14.94 -13.59
CA PRO A 151 -11.77 15.85 -14.64
C PRO A 151 -11.00 17.04 -14.03
N MET A 152 -9.96 17.50 -14.72
CA MET A 152 -9.07 18.59 -14.27
C MET A 152 -9.36 19.91 -15.00
N ARG A 153 -8.89 21.03 -14.42
CA ARG A 153 -9.14 22.38 -14.94
C ARG A 153 -8.56 22.65 -16.32
N ASP A 154 -7.48 21.96 -16.68
CA ASP A 154 -6.82 22.03 -17.97
C ASP A 154 -7.50 21.18 -19.06
N GLY A 155 -8.62 20.52 -18.73
CA GLY A 155 -9.34 19.62 -19.62
C GLY A 155 -8.80 18.19 -19.65
N SER A 156 -7.72 17.90 -18.89
CA SER A 156 -7.22 16.54 -18.68
C SER A 156 -8.01 15.81 -17.59
N TYR A 157 -7.58 14.59 -17.25
CA TYR A 157 -8.19 13.75 -16.22
C TYR A 157 -7.14 13.36 -15.20
N SER A 158 -7.52 13.30 -13.92
CA SER A 158 -6.60 12.96 -12.84
C SER A 158 -6.17 11.50 -12.89
N ASP A 159 -4.88 11.24 -12.70
CA ASP A 159 -4.37 9.88 -12.47
C ASP A 159 -4.51 9.45 -11.01
N GLU A 160 -4.69 10.40 -10.09
CA GLU A 160 -4.74 10.17 -8.64
C GLU A 160 -6.16 10.11 -8.08
N TRP A 161 -7.12 10.80 -8.71
CA TRP A 161 -8.50 10.95 -8.22
C TRP A 161 -9.53 10.36 -9.18
N TRP A 162 -10.35 9.49 -8.62
CA TRP A 162 -11.39 8.75 -9.34
C TRP A 162 -12.71 8.83 -8.58
N ILE A 163 -13.81 8.55 -9.27
CA ILE A 163 -15.17 8.57 -8.74
C ILE A 163 -15.78 7.20 -8.97
N HIS A 164 -16.29 6.56 -7.92
CA HIS A 164 -17.02 5.32 -8.05
C HIS A 164 -18.41 5.57 -8.64
N LEU A 165 -18.83 4.70 -9.55
CA LEU A 165 -20.05 4.87 -10.33
C LEU A 165 -21.24 4.04 -9.83
N GLU A 166 -21.01 3.05 -8.97
CA GLU A 166 -22.03 2.08 -8.58
C GLU A 166 -22.32 2.15 -7.07
N PRO A 167 -23.38 2.86 -6.64
CA PRO A 167 -23.72 3.01 -5.23
C PRO A 167 -23.99 1.68 -4.52
N ASP A 168 -24.52 0.69 -5.24
CA ASP A 168 -24.88 -0.64 -4.69
C ASP A 168 -23.65 -1.44 -4.21
N HIS A 169 -22.43 -1.01 -4.55
CA HIS A 169 -21.19 -1.60 -4.05
C HIS A 169 -20.77 -1.08 -2.67
N TYR A 170 -21.55 -0.23 -2.02
CA TYR A 170 -21.28 0.21 -0.67
C TYR A 170 -22.12 -0.57 0.34
N ASP A 171 -21.46 -1.25 1.28
CA ASP A 171 -22.08 -1.92 2.42
C ASP A 171 -21.78 -1.15 3.71
N ASP A 172 -22.80 -0.93 4.55
CA ASP A 172 -22.66 -0.13 5.78
C ASP A 172 -21.67 -0.72 6.80
N ASN A 173 -21.36 -2.03 6.73
CA ASN A 173 -20.45 -2.70 7.65
C ASN A 173 -19.07 -2.98 7.02
N LEU A 174 -19.03 -3.25 5.71
CA LEU A 174 -17.82 -3.66 4.99
C LEU A 174 -17.20 -2.52 4.16
N GLY A 175 -17.92 -1.42 3.96
CA GLY A 175 -17.51 -0.28 3.12
C GLY A 175 -17.65 -0.59 1.63
N LEU A 176 -16.69 -0.13 0.82
CA LEU A 176 -16.69 -0.38 -0.62
C LEU A 176 -16.37 -1.87 -0.91
N VAL A 177 -17.38 -2.61 -1.37
CA VAL A 177 -17.32 -4.00 -1.80
C VAL A 177 -17.32 -4.04 -3.33
N LEU A 178 -16.13 -4.17 -3.90
CA LEU A 178 -16.00 -4.36 -5.34
C LEU A 178 -16.40 -5.80 -5.72
N PRO A 179 -17.21 -5.99 -6.76
CA PRO A 179 -17.67 -7.33 -7.14
C PRO A 179 -16.47 -8.19 -7.53
N ASP A 180 -16.37 -9.38 -6.94
CA ASP A 180 -15.35 -10.35 -7.31
C ASP A 180 -15.60 -10.75 -8.77
N VAL A 181 -14.59 -10.60 -9.64
CA VAL A 181 -14.68 -11.10 -11.03
C VAL A 181 -14.49 -12.62 -11.00
N LYS A 182 -15.45 -13.31 -10.40
CA LYS A 182 -15.66 -14.74 -10.45
C LYS A 182 -17.15 -15.01 -10.27
N GLU A 183 -17.88 -14.93 -11.39
CA GLU A 183 -18.93 -15.88 -11.78
C GLU A 183 -19.61 -15.39 -13.07
N THR A 184 -18.94 -15.64 -14.18
CA THR A 184 -19.66 -15.94 -15.44
C THR A 184 -19.33 -17.39 -15.79
N LEU A 185 -19.79 -18.31 -14.94
CA LEU A 185 -20.15 -19.64 -15.40
C LEU A 185 -21.55 -19.50 -15.98
N ILE A 186 -21.63 -19.12 -17.24
CA ILE A 186 -22.85 -19.35 -18.02
C ILE A 186 -22.91 -20.86 -18.23
N LEU A 187 -23.95 -21.46 -17.64
CA LEU A 187 -24.45 -22.80 -17.93
C LEU A 187 -24.78 -22.96 -19.42
#